data_AF-A0A1X7H528-F1
#
_entry.id   AF-A0A1X7H528-F1
#
_cell.length_a   1.000
_cell.length_b   1.000
_cell.length_c   1.000
_cell.angle_alpha   90.00
_cell.angle_beta   90.00
_cell.angle_gamma   90.00
#
_symmetry.space_group_name_H-M   'P 1'
#
loop_
_entity.id
_entity.type
_entity.pdbx_description
1 polymer ?
#
loop_
_entity_poly.entity_id
_entity_poly.type
_entity_poly.pdbx_seq_one_letter_code
_entity_poly.pdbx_strand_id
1 'polypeptide(L)'
;MSGFIFIASDTLLNEVNPTRFLTLTAKDIKQLKHKPVGPMPWEDAPDEAKVIWQINEQTESLQVEYCESPPYVLDSYTKKPFIYQLGGNLYQQNTIEELYTYIVEKVNEGIPIELWSVWIGNENPNMVRKTVSIDQFATEDIQMIHTPDSCCTIIR
;
A
#
# COMPACT_ATOMS: atom_id res chain seq x y z
N MET A 1 -14.47 8.04 10.05
CA MET A 1 -14.01 8.26 8.67
C MET A 1 -12.85 7.33 8.44
N SER A 2 -12.82 6.63 7.31
CA SER A 2 -11.78 5.67 6.99
C SER A 2 -11.18 6.01 5.63
N GLY A 3 -9.86 6.21 5.60
CA GLY A 3 -9.12 6.46 4.37
C GLY A 3 -8.68 5.13 3.74
N PHE A 4 -8.77 5.04 2.41
CA PHE A 4 -8.32 3.89 1.64
C PHE A 4 -7.45 4.38 0.48
N ILE A 5 -6.26 3.82 0.36
CA ILE A 5 -5.36 4.06 -0.77
C ILE A 5 -5.16 2.73 -1.47
N PHE A 6 -5.44 2.69 -2.78
CA PHE A 6 -5.42 1.44 -3.54
C PHE A 6 -5.10 1.67 -5.02
N ILE A 7 -4.63 0.61 -5.67
CA ILE A 7 -4.52 0.49 -7.12
C ILE A 7 -5.69 -0.32 -7.63
N ALA A 8 -6.26 0.08 -8.78
CA ALA A 8 -7.20 -0.74 -9.52
C ALA A 8 -6.69 -0.99 -10.95
N SER A 9 -6.85 -2.23 -11.43
CA SER A 9 -6.38 -2.70 -12.74
C SER A 9 -7.40 -3.62 -13.43
N ASP A 10 -7.36 -3.63 -14.76
CA ASP A 10 -8.12 -4.60 -15.59
C ASP A 10 -7.42 -5.97 -15.69
N THR A 11 -6.18 -6.05 -15.22
CA THR A 11 -5.37 -7.28 -15.22
C THR A 11 -4.73 -7.50 -13.85
N LEU A 12 -4.36 -8.75 -13.57
CA LEU A 12 -3.63 -9.10 -12.36
C LEU A 12 -2.25 -8.42 -12.38
N LEU A 13 -1.95 -7.74 -11.28
CA LEU A 13 -0.64 -7.16 -10.99
C LEU A 13 0.14 -8.07 -10.03
N ASN A 14 1.46 -7.97 -10.07
CA ASN A 14 2.34 -8.67 -9.14
C ASN A 14 2.31 -7.99 -7.77
N GLU A 15 2.15 -8.77 -6.71
CA GLU A 15 2.23 -8.27 -5.34
C GLU A 15 3.67 -7.95 -4.93
N VAL A 16 3.83 -6.97 -4.03
CA VAL A 16 5.13 -6.53 -3.49
C VAL A 16 5.04 -6.57 -1.97
N ASN A 17 5.99 -7.29 -1.35
CA ASN A 17 6.04 -7.46 0.11
C ASN A 17 4.67 -7.79 0.75
N PRO A 18 3.90 -8.78 0.24
CA PRO A 18 2.53 -9.03 0.72
C PRO A 18 2.47 -9.56 2.16
N THR A 19 3.61 -10.00 2.71
CA THR A 19 3.64 -10.59 4.04
C THR A 19 3.60 -9.51 5.12
N ARG A 20 2.43 -9.29 5.71
CA ARG A 20 2.26 -8.49 6.96
C ARG A 20 2.90 -9.15 8.18
N PHE A 21 3.54 -10.30 8.01
CA PHE A 21 4.13 -11.09 9.06
C PHE A 21 5.61 -11.34 8.77
N LEU A 22 6.49 -10.90 9.67
CA LEU A 22 7.86 -11.36 9.69
C LEU A 22 7.95 -12.60 10.56
N THR A 23 8.58 -13.65 10.04
CA THR A 23 9.02 -14.75 10.89
C THR A 23 10.45 -14.46 11.31
N LEU A 24 10.62 -14.04 12.57
CA LEU A 24 11.92 -13.79 13.17
C LEU A 24 12.21 -14.86 14.22
N THR A 25 13.47 -15.07 14.55
CA THR A 25 13.81 -15.82 15.77
C THR A 25 13.77 -14.88 16.98
N ALA A 26 13.54 -15.42 18.17
CA ALA A 26 13.63 -14.62 19.40
C ALA A 26 15.01 -13.96 19.54
N LYS A 27 16.06 -14.61 19.02
CA LYS A 27 17.41 -14.05 18.94
C LYS A 27 17.48 -12.77 18.09
N ASP A 28 16.84 -12.75 16.92
CA ASP A 28 16.80 -11.56 16.06
C ASP A 28 16.07 -10.41 16.77
N ILE A 29 14.98 -10.72 17.46
CA ILE A 29 14.17 -9.75 18.20
C ILE A 29 14.95 -9.14 19.37
N LYS A 30 15.73 -9.94 20.10
CA LYS A 30 16.60 -9.45 21.20
C LYS A 30 17.61 -8.40 20.74
N GLN A 31 17.99 -8.42 19.46
CA GLN A 31 18.95 -7.49 18.86
C GLN A 31 18.31 -6.20 18.32
N LEU A 32 16.98 -6.13 18.24
CA LEU A 32 16.27 -4.93 17.79
C LEU A 32 16.45 -3.78 18.78
N LYS A 33 16.72 -2.58 18.26
CA LYS A 33 16.82 -1.34 19.05
C LYS A 33 15.50 -1.01 19.76
N HIS A 34 14.39 -1.28 19.08
CA HIS A 34 13.04 -1.18 19.63
C HIS A 34 12.42 -2.57 19.65
N LYS A 35 12.46 -3.21 20.82
CA LYS A 35 11.91 -4.55 20.99
C LYS A 35 10.38 -4.48 20.97
N PRO A 36 9.70 -5.30 20.17
CA PRO A 36 8.25 -5.41 20.22
C PRO A 36 7.73 -5.86 21.59
N VAL A 37 6.44 -5.67 21.88
CA VAL A 37 5.82 -6.29 23.07
C VAL A 37 5.51 -7.76 22.75
N GLY A 38 6.20 -8.67 23.41
CA GLY A 38 5.98 -10.11 23.29
C GLY A 38 4.95 -10.65 24.29
N PRO A 39 4.44 -11.88 24.11
CA PRO A 39 3.61 -12.57 25.10
C PRO A 39 4.38 -12.88 26.41
N MET A 40 5.71 -12.76 26.38
CA MET A 40 6.60 -12.88 27.52
C MET A 40 7.83 -11.97 27.31
N PRO A 41 8.61 -11.67 28.37
CA PRO A 41 9.88 -10.97 28.22
C PRO A 41 10.80 -11.71 27.24
N TRP A 42 11.38 -10.99 26.29
CA TRP A 42 12.22 -11.61 25.26
C TRP A 42 13.42 -12.33 25.82
N GLU A 43 13.99 -11.88 26.93
CA GLU A 43 15.15 -12.51 27.59
C GLU A 43 14.87 -13.95 28.03
N ASP A 44 13.60 -14.27 28.33
CA ASP A 44 13.16 -15.60 28.76
C ASP A 44 12.79 -16.51 27.57
N ALA A 45 12.69 -15.95 26.35
CA ALA A 45 12.37 -16.71 25.16
C ALA A 45 13.61 -17.49 24.65
N PRO A 46 13.47 -18.78 24.29
CA PRO A 46 14.55 -19.54 23.67
C PRO A 46 14.98 -18.90 22.35
N ASP A 47 16.28 -18.76 22.11
CA ASP A 47 16.82 -18.07 20.93
C ASP A 47 16.26 -18.57 19.59
N GLU A 48 16.08 -19.89 19.47
CA GLU A 48 15.56 -20.57 18.28
C GLU A 48 14.02 -20.53 18.14
N ALA A 49 13.31 -19.95 19.12
CA ALA A 49 11.87 -19.83 19.04
C ALA A 49 11.48 -18.93 17.87
N LYS A 50 10.68 -19.48 16.95
CA LYS A 50 10.12 -18.72 15.83
C LYS A 50 8.98 -17.86 16.32
N VAL A 51 9.08 -16.57 16.05
CA VAL A 51 8.08 -15.57 16.39
C VAL A 51 7.50 -15.07 15.09
N ILE A 52 6.18 -15.22 14.95
CA ILE A 52 5.42 -14.59 13.88
C ILE A 52 5.04 -13.21 14.39
N TRP A 53 5.70 -12.20 13.85
CA TRP A 53 5.47 -10.81 14.20
C TRP A 53 4.59 -10.16 13.13
N GLN A 54 3.37 -9.75 13.50
CA GLN A 54 2.57 -8.90 12.63
C GLN A 54 3.18 -7.50 12.61
N ILE A 55 3.67 -7.07 11.45
CA ILE A 55 4.18 -5.73 11.25
C ILE A 55 2.99 -4.77 11.31
N ASN A 56 2.74 -4.22 12.50
CA ASN A 56 1.70 -3.22 12.73
C ASN A 56 2.16 -1.80 12.36
N GLU A 57 3.45 -1.60 12.11
CA GLU A 57 4.02 -0.32 11.70
C GLU A 57 4.04 -0.23 10.17
N GLN A 58 3.80 0.96 9.63
CA GLN A 58 4.07 1.25 8.22
C GLN A 58 5.52 0.85 7.94
N THR A 59 5.74 -0.23 7.20
CA THR A 59 7.09 -0.56 6.73
C THR A 59 7.62 0.62 5.93
N GLU A 60 8.92 0.90 6.04
CA GLU A 60 9.53 1.94 5.19
C GLU A 60 9.46 1.57 3.70
N SER A 61 9.27 0.28 3.39
CA SER A 61 9.11 -0.21 2.03
C SER A 61 7.64 -0.28 1.60
N LEU A 62 7.44 -0.12 0.29
CA LEU A 62 6.17 -0.29 -0.40
C LEU A 62 5.62 -1.70 -0.18
N GLN A 63 4.30 -1.77 0.02
CA GLN A 63 3.53 -3.00 -0.05
C GLN A 63 2.40 -2.83 -1.07
N VAL A 64 2.23 -3.85 -1.93
CA VAL A 64 1.12 -3.95 -2.87
C VAL A 64 0.51 -5.33 -2.69
N GLU A 65 -0.71 -5.39 -2.16
CA GLU A 65 -1.37 -6.64 -1.76
C GLU A 65 -2.73 -6.74 -2.43
N TYR A 66 -3.06 -7.89 -3.02
CA TYR A 66 -4.34 -8.11 -3.66
C TYR A 66 -5.47 -8.09 -2.62
N CYS A 67 -6.51 -7.31 -2.89
CA CYS A 67 -7.66 -7.23 -2.01
C CYS A 67 -8.70 -8.28 -2.42
N GLU A 68 -8.69 -9.43 -1.75
CA GLU A 68 -9.65 -10.53 -2.03
C GLU A 68 -11.10 -10.16 -1.70
N SER A 69 -11.31 -9.20 -0.79
CA SER A 69 -12.64 -8.77 -0.33
C SER A 69 -12.66 -7.26 -0.15
N PRO A 70 -12.66 -6.49 -1.26
CA PRO A 70 -12.71 -5.05 -1.19
C PRO A 70 -14.01 -4.61 -0.50
N PRO A 71 -13.99 -3.54 0.31
CA PRO A 71 -15.21 -2.98 0.86
C PRO A 71 -16.21 -2.66 -0.25
N TYR A 72 -17.46 -3.09 -0.13
CA TYR A 72 -18.51 -2.90 -1.15
C TYR A 72 -18.66 -1.44 -1.63
N VAL A 73 -18.34 -0.50 -0.76
CA VAL A 73 -18.34 0.94 -1.08
C VAL A 73 -17.35 1.31 -2.20
N LEU A 74 -16.27 0.53 -2.42
CA LEU A 74 -15.29 0.76 -3.49
C LEU A 74 -15.89 0.53 -4.89
N ASP A 75 -16.95 -0.27 -5.02
CA ASP A 75 -17.68 -0.50 -6.29
C ASP A 75 -18.30 0.78 -6.86
N SER A 76 -18.47 1.81 -6.02
CA SER A 76 -18.94 3.13 -6.44
C SER A 76 -17.82 4.00 -7.05
N TYR A 77 -16.54 3.68 -6.78
CA TYR A 77 -15.39 4.47 -7.22
C TYR A 77 -14.77 3.91 -8.50
N THR A 78 -14.54 2.59 -8.57
CA THR A 78 -13.94 1.95 -9.75
C THR A 78 -14.79 0.80 -10.28
N LYS A 79 -14.64 0.50 -11.57
CA LYS A 79 -15.23 -0.66 -12.25
C LYS A 79 -14.18 -1.72 -12.60
N LYS A 80 -12.92 -1.48 -12.26
CA LYS A 80 -11.82 -2.39 -12.52
C LYS A 80 -11.93 -3.62 -11.59
N PRO A 81 -11.77 -4.84 -12.12
CA PRO A 81 -12.02 -6.08 -11.37
C PRO A 81 -10.93 -6.42 -10.34
N PHE A 82 -9.70 -5.93 -10.51
CA PHE A 82 -8.59 -6.23 -9.61
C PHE A 82 -8.23 -4.99 -8.79
N ILE A 83 -8.39 -5.08 -7.48
CA ILE A 83 -8.09 -4.03 -6.51
C ILE A 83 -6.93 -4.48 -5.63
N TYR A 84 -5.95 -3.61 -5.43
CA TYR A 84 -4.76 -3.85 -4.62
C TYR A 84 -4.64 -2.79 -3.55
N GLN A 85 -4.57 -3.19 -2.28
CA GLN A 85 -4.31 -2.27 -1.19
C GLN A 85 -2.85 -1.83 -1.21
N LEU A 86 -2.61 -0.54 -1.03
CA LEU A 86 -1.27 -0.01 -0.82
C LEU A 86 -0.94 0.09 0.66
N GLY A 87 0.25 -0.39 1.02
CA GLY A 87 0.83 -0.31 2.35
C GLY A 87 2.24 0.27 2.34
N GLY A 88 2.84 0.35 3.52
CA GLY A 88 4.10 1.05 3.74
C GLY A 88 3.91 2.53 4.13
N ASN A 89 5.02 3.24 4.32
CA ASN A 89 5.00 4.65 4.68
C ASN A 89 4.92 5.55 3.44
N LEU A 90 3.72 5.70 2.90
CA LEU A 90 3.50 6.53 1.70
C LEU A 90 3.82 8.02 1.87
N TYR A 91 4.20 8.50 3.06
CA TYR A 91 4.72 9.85 3.26
C TYR A 91 6.25 9.94 3.09
N GLN A 92 6.95 8.81 3.02
CA GLN A 92 8.38 8.77 2.76
C GLN A 92 8.66 8.78 1.26
N GLN A 93 9.62 9.61 0.87
CA GLN A 93 10.04 9.78 -0.53
C GLN A 93 10.48 8.44 -1.16
N ASN A 94 11.21 7.61 -0.41
CA ASN A 94 11.66 6.31 -0.90
C ASN A 94 10.48 5.39 -1.27
N THR A 95 9.44 5.34 -0.43
CA THR A 95 8.23 4.54 -0.70
C THR A 95 7.46 5.08 -1.91
N ILE A 96 7.42 6.41 -2.09
CA ILE A 96 6.81 7.06 -3.27
C ILE A 96 7.59 6.71 -4.55
N GLU A 97 8.92 6.68 -4.48
CA GLU A 97 9.78 6.28 -5.60
C GLU A 97 9.61 4.80 -5.94
N GLU A 98 9.53 3.91 -4.94
CA GLU A 98 9.21 2.50 -5.14
C GLU A 98 7.85 2.33 -5.83
N LEU A 99 6.82 3.08 -5.39
CA LEU A 99 5.49 3.04 -5.99
C LEU A 99 5.50 3.57 -7.43
N TYR A 100 6.26 4.65 -7.67
CA TYR A 100 6.44 5.19 -9.01
C TYR A 100 7.05 4.17 -9.96
N THR A 101 8.18 3.56 -9.57
CA THR A 101 8.83 2.53 -10.38
C THR A 101 7.89 1.38 -10.67
N TYR A 102 7.17 0.90 -9.65
CA TYR A 102 6.19 -0.17 -9.81
C TYR A 102 5.08 0.19 -10.82
N ILE A 103 4.47 1.38 -10.71
CA ILE A 103 3.41 1.82 -11.62
C ILE A 103 3.95 1.96 -13.05
N VAL A 104 5.12 2.56 -13.22
CA VAL A 104 5.73 2.80 -14.54
C VAL A 104 6.01 1.49 -15.26
N GLU A 105 6.58 0.50 -14.56
CA GLU A 105 6.82 -0.83 -15.13
C GLU A 105 5.52 -1.47 -15.64
N LYS A 106 4.44 -1.43 -14.84
CA LYS A 106 3.15 -2.03 -15.21
C LYS A 106 2.47 -1.30 -16.37
N VAL A 107 2.51 0.03 -16.39
CA VAL A 107 1.90 0.79 -17.50
C VAL A 107 2.68 0.59 -18.79
N ASN A 108 4.02 0.47 -18.73
CA ASN A 108 4.85 0.13 -19.89
C ASN A 108 4.62 -1.30 -20.41
N GLU A 109 4.16 -2.22 -19.57
CA GLU A 109 3.63 -3.53 -19.98
C GLU A 109 2.26 -3.43 -20.69
N GLY A 110 1.74 -2.21 -20.87
CA GLY A 110 0.45 -1.95 -21.52
C GLY A 110 -0.74 -2.08 -20.58
N ILE A 111 -0.53 -1.96 -19.26
CA ILE A 111 -1.58 -2.12 -18.25
C ILE A 111 -1.95 -0.75 -17.65
N PRO A 112 -3.08 -0.14 -18.06
CA PRO A 112 -3.54 1.12 -17.47
C PRO A 112 -3.94 0.93 -16.01
N ILE A 113 -3.41 1.81 -15.16
CA ILE A 113 -3.59 1.78 -13.70
C ILE A 113 -4.48 2.94 -13.26
N GLU A 114 -5.38 2.68 -12.32
CA GLU A 114 -5.98 3.74 -11.51
C GLU A 114 -5.36 3.73 -10.11
N LEU A 115 -4.78 4.85 -9.69
CA LEU A 115 -4.34 5.10 -8.32
C LEU A 115 -5.39 5.91 -7.59
N TRP A 116 -5.88 5.40 -6.46
CA TRP A 116 -6.97 5.97 -5.69
C TRP A 116 -6.53 6.34 -4.28
N SER A 117 -7.04 7.47 -3.77
CA SER A 117 -7.06 7.81 -2.34
C SER A 117 -8.48 8.29 -2.01
N VAL A 118 -9.21 7.57 -1.17
CA VAL A 118 -10.63 7.85 -0.89
C VAL A 118 -10.92 7.90 0.60
N TRP A 119 -11.73 8.87 1.00
CA TRP A 119 -12.20 9.02 2.38
C TRP A 119 -13.67 8.60 2.50
N ILE A 120 -13.91 7.42 3.05
CA ILE A 120 -15.25 6.86 3.22
C ILE A 120 -15.92 7.39 4.49
N GLY A 121 -17.21 7.72 4.37
CA GLY A 121 -18.03 8.33 5.41
C GLY A 121 -18.07 9.85 5.36
N ASN A 122 -17.47 10.46 4.33
CA ASN A 122 -17.72 11.84 3.96
C ASN A 122 -18.49 11.81 2.63
N GLU A 123 -19.69 12.38 2.59
CA GLU A 123 -20.44 12.61 1.35
C GLU A 123 -19.75 13.75 0.60
N ASN A 124 -18.51 13.55 0.15
CA ASN A 124 -17.70 14.60 -0.45
C ASN A 124 -17.94 14.64 -1.96
N PRO A 125 -18.64 15.66 -2.49
CA PRO A 125 -18.97 15.75 -3.92
C PRO A 125 -17.77 16.12 -4.80
N ASN A 126 -16.64 16.52 -4.20
CA ASN A 126 -15.51 17.12 -4.92
C ASN A 126 -14.38 16.11 -5.17
N MET A 127 -14.71 14.95 -5.75
CA MET A 127 -13.69 13.98 -6.14
C MET A 127 -12.83 14.52 -7.29
N VAL A 128 -11.51 14.58 -7.07
CA VAL A 128 -10.58 15.04 -8.10
C VAL A 128 -10.14 13.85 -8.96
N ARG A 129 -10.46 13.88 -10.25
CA ARG A 129 -10.00 12.85 -11.21
C ARG A 129 -9.02 13.47 -12.20
N LYS A 130 -7.84 12.89 -12.30
CA LYS A 130 -6.79 13.26 -13.26
C LYS A 130 -6.49 12.08 -14.17
N THR A 131 -6.14 12.37 -15.42
CA THR A 131 -5.59 11.39 -16.34
C THR A 131 -4.22 11.89 -16.80
N VAL A 132 -3.21 11.04 -16.72
CA VAL A 132 -1.82 11.36 -17.04
C VAL A 132 -1.30 10.29 -17.99
N SER A 133 -0.57 10.70 -19.04
CA SER A 133 0.15 9.77 -19.89
C SER A 133 1.40 9.29 -19.19
N ILE A 134 1.83 8.05 -19.41
CA ILE A 134 3.04 7.49 -18.80
C ILE A 134 4.29 8.38 -19.01
N ASP A 135 4.45 8.99 -20.20
CA ASP A 135 5.57 9.88 -20.52
C ASP A 135 5.60 11.18 -19.69
N GLN A 136 4.48 11.54 -19.06
CA GLN A 136 4.31 12.73 -18.24
C GLN A 136 4.10 12.39 -16.76
N PHE A 137 4.03 11.10 -16.44
CA PHE A 137 3.81 10.65 -15.07
C PHE A 137 5.08 10.82 -14.25
N ALA A 138 4.95 11.49 -13.11
CA ALA A 138 6.04 11.78 -12.20
C ALA A 138 5.66 11.47 -10.75
N THR A 139 6.64 11.45 -9.85
CA THR A 139 6.41 11.17 -8.42
C THR A 139 5.48 12.20 -7.78
N GLU A 140 5.44 13.44 -8.29
CA GLU A 140 4.53 14.49 -7.84
C GLU A 140 3.05 14.14 -8.10
N ASP A 141 2.75 13.35 -9.14
CA ASP A 141 1.39 12.88 -9.40
C ASP A 141 0.90 11.89 -8.34
N ILE A 142 1.83 11.18 -7.70
CA ILE A 142 1.53 10.24 -6.60
C ILE A 142 1.21 11.03 -5.32
N GLN A 143 1.85 12.18 -5.09
CA GLN A 143 1.61 13.00 -3.89
C GLN A 143 0.14 13.44 -3.76
N MET A 144 -0.64 13.40 -4.84
CA MET A 144 -2.09 13.58 -4.79
C MET A 144 -2.79 12.64 -3.81
N ILE A 145 -2.23 11.47 -3.47
CA ILE A 145 -2.84 10.57 -2.48
C ILE A 145 -2.93 11.20 -1.07
N HIS A 146 -2.16 12.25 -0.80
CA HIS A 146 -2.15 12.98 0.47
C HIS A 146 -3.15 14.12 0.52
N THR A 147 -3.92 14.37 -0.55
CA THR A 147 -4.93 15.41 -0.53
C THR A 147 -6.04 15.06 0.48
N PRO A 148 -6.62 16.06 1.15
CA PRO A 148 -7.73 15.84 2.07
C PRO A 148 -9.01 15.36 1.35
N ASP A 149 -9.11 15.61 0.05
CA ASP A 149 -10.21 15.16 -0.80
C ASP A 149 -9.90 13.80 -1.44
N SER A 150 -10.97 13.04 -1.71
CA SER A 150 -10.87 11.79 -2.48
C SER A 150 -10.37 12.10 -3.89
N CYS A 151 -9.36 11.36 -4.36
CA CYS A 151 -8.76 11.56 -5.67
C CYS A 151 -8.52 10.24 -6.42
N CYS A 152 -8.44 10.36 -7.74
CA CYS A 152 -8.14 9.30 -8.67
C CYS A 152 -7.19 9.81 -9.75
N THR A 153 -6.06 9.12 -9.92
CA THR A 153 -5.13 9.34 -11.03
C THR A 153 -5.16 8.12 -11.94
N ILE A 154 -5.61 8.31 -13.18
CA ILE A 154 -5.55 7.29 -14.24
C ILE A 154 -4.22 7.44 -14.98
N ILE A 155 -3.39 6.41 -15.00
CA ILE A 155 -2.10 6.37 -15.70
C ILE A 155 -2.20 5.40 -16.88
N ARG A 156 -1.86 5.86 -18.09
CA ARG A 156 -1.98 5.10 -19.34
C ARG A 156 -1.04 5.58 -20.44
#